data_AF-A0A1F5BZP9-F1
#
_entry.id   AF-A0A1F5BZP9-F1
#
_cell.length_a   1.000
_cell.length_b   1.000
_cell.length_c   1.000
_cell.angle_alpha   90.00
_cell.angle_beta   90.00
_cell.angle_gamma   90.00
#
_symmetry.space_group_name_H-M   'P 1'
#
loop_
_entity.id
_entity.type
_entity.pdbx_description
1 polymer ?
#
loop_
_entity_poly.entity_id
_entity_poly.type
_entity_poly.pdbx_seq_one_letter_code
_entity_poly.pdbx_strand_id
1 'polypeptide(L)'
;YVKFSDNFEYITPPSIEKNNECKEKFDKLVFEIHGLYKELLDMGIEAEDARYILPNASETKIIVSMNGRELLHFFTVRCCNRAQWEIRGLATAMLKLVKKVAPVVFEKAGPNCLRGSCPEGKFQCENPPEASDFDA
;
A
#
# COMPACT_ATOMS: atom_id res chain seq x y z
N TYR A 1 -0.29 -17.73 -15.64
CA TYR A 1 -0.77 -16.65 -14.75
C TYR A 1 -1.31 -17.26 -13.46
N VAL A 2 -1.22 -16.53 -12.34
CA VAL A 2 -1.66 -17.01 -11.00
C VAL A 2 -3.19 -17.06 -10.95
N LYS A 3 -3.75 -18.17 -10.47
CA LYS A 3 -5.19 -18.30 -10.16
C LYS A 3 -5.39 -18.01 -8.68
N PHE A 4 -6.40 -17.23 -8.32
CA PHE A 4 -6.73 -16.91 -6.93
C PHE A 4 -7.58 -18.00 -6.26
N SER A 5 -7.48 -19.27 -6.70
CA SER A 5 -8.41 -20.33 -6.26
C SER A 5 -8.22 -20.74 -4.80
N ASP A 6 -6.97 -20.84 -4.33
CA ASP A 6 -6.69 -21.57 -3.08
C ASP A 6 -6.48 -20.64 -1.89
N ASN A 7 -5.84 -19.50 -2.10
CA ASN A 7 -5.58 -18.48 -1.07
C ASN A 7 -6.02 -17.11 -1.61
N PHE A 8 -7.11 -16.59 -1.07
CA PHE A 8 -7.57 -15.23 -1.37
C PHE A 8 -7.34 -14.35 -0.16
N GLU A 9 -6.30 -13.55 -0.27
CA GLU A 9 -5.95 -12.53 0.70
C GLU A 9 -6.46 -11.18 0.21
N TYR A 10 -6.92 -10.34 1.13
CA TYR A 10 -7.40 -9.00 0.83
C TYR A 10 -7.05 -8.03 1.96
N ILE A 11 -7.00 -6.75 1.62
CA ILE A 11 -6.64 -5.68 2.55
C ILE A 11 -7.91 -4.93 2.98
N THR A 12 -8.12 -4.83 4.29
CA THR A 12 -9.22 -4.06 4.88
C THR A 12 -8.72 -2.67 5.32
N PRO A 13 -9.29 -1.58 4.78
CA PRO A 13 -8.98 -0.23 5.22
C PRO A 13 -9.24 0.01 6.72
N PRO A 14 -8.38 0.74 7.45
CA PRO A 14 -8.56 1.02 8.88
C PRO A 14 -9.88 1.71 9.22
N SER A 15 -10.46 2.48 8.30
CA SER A 15 -11.77 3.11 8.50
C SER A 15 -12.92 2.09 8.50
N ILE A 16 -12.78 1.00 7.75
CA ILE A 16 -13.74 -0.12 7.73
C ILE A 16 -13.48 -1.03 8.94
N GLU A 17 -12.21 -1.35 9.21
CA GLU A 17 -11.79 -2.22 10.33
C GLU A 17 -12.30 -1.74 11.70
N LYS A 18 -12.37 -0.41 11.92
CA LYS A 18 -12.83 0.19 13.18
C LYS A 18 -14.33 0.05 13.45
N ASN A 19 -15.13 -0.25 12.43
CA ASN A 19 -16.58 -0.41 12.57
C ASN A 19 -16.94 -1.87 12.28
N ASN A 20 -17.32 -2.61 13.32
CA ASN A 20 -17.65 -4.02 13.21
C ASN A 20 -18.73 -4.32 12.16
N GLU A 21 -19.77 -3.47 12.06
CA GLU A 21 -20.84 -3.67 11.07
C GLU A 21 -20.34 -3.44 9.64
N CYS A 22 -19.53 -2.40 9.42
CA CYS A 22 -18.91 -2.14 8.12
C CYS A 22 -17.95 -3.26 7.73
N LYS A 23 -17.14 -3.74 8.68
CA LYS A 23 -16.20 -4.84 8.48
C LYS A 23 -16.93 -6.12 8.09
N GLU A 24 -17.96 -6.50 8.83
CA GLU A 24 -18.75 -7.70 8.54
C GLU A 24 -19.37 -7.65 7.13
N LYS A 25 -19.96 -6.51 6.74
CA LYS A 25 -20.51 -6.33 5.39
C LYS A 25 -19.44 -6.38 4.30
N PHE A 26 -18.28 -5.79 4.56
CA PHE A 26 -17.15 -5.78 3.64
C PHE A 26 -16.58 -7.19 3.44
N ASP A 27 -16.28 -7.90 4.53
CA ASP A 27 -15.76 -9.25 4.51
C ASP A 27 -16.73 -10.19 3.78
N LYS A 28 -18.02 -10.12 4.11
CA LYS A 28 -19.06 -10.92 3.45
C LYS A 28 -19.08 -10.71 1.94
N LEU A 29 -19.09 -9.46 1.47
CA LEU A 29 -19.11 -9.16 0.03
C LEU A 29 -17.84 -9.65 -0.67
N VAL A 30 -16.68 -9.49 -0.03
CA VAL A 30 -15.39 -9.94 -0.55
C VAL A 30 -15.36 -11.47 -0.70
N PHE A 31 -15.93 -12.22 0.24
CA PHE A 31 -16.12 -13.67 0.12
C PHE A 31 -17.11 -14.07 -0.97
N GLU A 32 -18.23 -13.36 -1.12
CA GLU A 32 -19.20 -13.60 -2.19
C GLU A 32 -18.59 -13.41 -3.58
N ILE A 33 -17.83 -12.32 -3.77
CA ILE A 33 -17.10 -12.05 -5.03
C ILE A 33 -16.09 -13.17 -5.32
N HIS A 34 -15.37 -13.65 -4.29
CA HIS A 34 -14.40 -14.74 -4.45
C HIS A 34 -15.07 -16.07 -4.80
N GLY A 35 -16.23 -16.36 -4.20
CA GLY A 35 -17.06 -17.51 -4.54
C GLY A 35 -17.48 -17.48 -6.00
N LEU A 36 -18.03 -16.35 -6.47
CA LEU A 36 -18.40 -16.17 -7.87
C LEU A 36 -17.20 -16.30 -8.81
N TYR A 37 -16.02 -15.78 -8.42
CA TYR A 37 -14.81 -15.93 -9.21
C TYR A 37 -14.47 -17.42 -9.44
N LYS A 38 -14.58 -18.25 -8.40
CA LYS A 38 -14.37 -19.71 -8.52
C LYS A 38 -15.40 -20.36 -9.43
N GLU A 39 -16.67 -20.02 -9.27
CA GLU A 39 -17.75 -20.56 -10.12
C GLU A 39 -17.50 -20.23 -11.60
N LEU A 40 -17.07 -19.00 -11.92
CA LEU A 40 -16.74 -18.62 -13.29
C LEU A 40 -15.57 -19.46 -13.86
N LEU A 41 -14.55 -19.76 -13.05
CA LEU A 41 -13.47 -20.65 -13.46
C LEU A 41 -13.96 -22.08 -13.71
N ASP A 42 -14.83 -22.60 -12.84
CA ASP A 42 -15.40 -23.95 -12.97
C ASP A 42 -16.33 -24.07 -14.20
N MET A 43 -16.96 -22.96 -14.60
CA MET A 43 -17.73 -22.84 -15.84
C MET A 43 -16.85 -22.72 -17.11
N GLY A 44 -15.53 -22.72 -16.98
CA GLY A 44 -14.59 -22.64 -18.10
C GLY A 44 -14.29 -21.23 -18.60
N ILE A 45 -14.63 -20.19 -17.83
CA ILE A 45 -14.21 -18.82 -18.15
C ILE A 45 -12.72 -18.65 -17.84
N GLU A 46 -12.00 -17.99 -18.75
CA GLU A 46 -10.59 -17.73 -18.57
C GLU A 46 -10.33 -16.83 -17.36
N ALA A 47 -9.25 -17.11 -16.63
CA ALA A 47 -8.94 -16.42 -15.38
C ALA A 47 -8.72 -14.90 -15.57
N GLU A 48 -8.35 -14.47 -16.77
CA GLU A 48 -8.14 -13.06 -17.11
C GLU A 48 -9.43 -12.26 -17.24
N ASP A 49 -10.53 -12.92 -17.63
CA ASP A 49 -11.87 -12.36 -17.72
C ASP A 49 -12.58 -12.50 -16.36
N ALA A 50 -12.49 -13.68 -15.74
CA ALA A 50 -13.11 -13.95 -14.45
C ALA A 50 -12.65 -12.96 -13.37
N ARG A 51 -11.38 -12.53 -13.40
CA ARG A 51 -10.83 -11.59 -12.39
C ARG A 51 -11.40 -10.16 -12.47
N TYR A 52 -12.19 -9.81 -13.50
CA TYR A 52 -12.79 -8.46 -13.61
C TYR A 52 -13.70 -8.09 -12.43
N ILE A 53 -14.21 -9.08 -11.71
CA ILE A 53 -15.04 -8.87 -10.52
C ILE A 53 -14.22 -8.65 -9.25
N LEU A 54 -12.92 -9.00 -9.25
CA LEU A 54 -12.09 -8.93 -8.05
C LEU A 54 -11.90 -7.47 -7.61
N PRO A 55 -12.06 -7.15 -6.31
CA PRO A 55 -11.96 -5.79 -5.83
C PRO A 55 -10.51 -5.31 -5.79
N ASN A 56 -10.31 -4.00 -5.75
CA ASN A 56 -9.01 -3.37 -5.50
C ASN A 56 -8.35 -3.82 -4.18
N ALA A 57 -9.13 -4.33 -3.24
CA ALA A 57 -8.66 -4.88 -1.98
C ALA A 57 -7.89 -6.19 -2.14
N SER A 58 -7.96 -6.86 -3.30
CA SER A 58 -7.28 -8.14 -3.53
C SER A 58 -5.77 -7.98 -3.39
N GLU A 59 -5.15 -8.86 -2.58
CA GLU A 59 -3.71 -8.80 -2.36
C GLU A 59 -2.94 -9.07 -3.67
N THR A 60 -1.87 -8.31 -3.87
CA THR A 60 -0.94 -8.52 -4.98
C THR A 60 0.49 -8.54 -4.49
N LYS A 61 1.31 -9.40 -5.11
CA LYS A 61 2.73 -9.55 -4.79
C LYS A 61 3.53 -8.97 -5.94
N ILE A 62 4.37 -8.00 -5.62
CA ILE A 62 5.20 -7.29 -6.58
C ILE A 62 6.66 -7.30 -6.13
N ILE A 63 7.56 -7.60 -7.06
CA ILE A 63 8.99 -7.41 -6.88
C ILE A 63 9.36 -6.13 -7.62
N VAL A 64 10.01 -5.22 -6.92
CA VAL A 64 10.42 -3.93 -7.48
C VAL A 64 11.92 -3.75 -7.28
N SER A 65 12.61 -3.30 -8.32
CA SER A 65 14.00 -2.86 -8.27
C SER A 65 14.05 -1.35 -8.53
N MET A 66 14.74 -0.62 -7.67
CA MET A 66 14.94 0.83 -7.81
C MET A 66 16.39 1.18 -7.52
N ASN A 67 16.96 2.12 -8.27
CA ASN A 67 18.25 2.69 -7.91
C ASN A 67 18.11 3.68 -6.73
N GLY A 68 19.24 4.11 -6.16
CA GLY A 68 19.23 5.01 -5.00
C GLY A 68 18.50 6.35 -5.24
N ARG A 69 18.59 6.91 -6.45
CA ARG A 69 17.91 8.16 -6.80
C ARG A 69 16.40 7.98 -6.87
N GLU A 70 15.95 6.86 -7.44
CA GLU A 70 14.53 6.48 -7.49
C GLU A 70 13.98 6.25 -6.09
N LEU A 71 14.72 5.57 -5.21
CA LEU A 71 14.33 5.40 -3.80
C LEU A 71 14.17 6.75 -3.09
N LEU A 72 15.12 7.68 -3.25
CA LEU A 72 15.02 9.02 -2.67
C LEU A 72 13.76 9.75 -3.16
N HIS A 73 13.44 9.68 -4.45
CA HIS A 73 12.22 10.25 -5.00
C HIS A 73 10.96 9.56 -4.46
N PHE A 74 10.96 8.23 -4.44
CA PHE A 74 9.87 7.42 -3.92
C PHE A 74 9.54 7.79 -2.48
N PHE A 75 10.54 7.85 -1.59
CA PHE A 75 10.35 8.26 -0.19
C PHE A 75 9.87 9.71 -0.06
N THR A 76 10.32 10.60 -0.95
CA THR A 76 9.88 12.02 -0.95
C THR A 76 8.36 12.15 -1.11
N VAL A 77 7.77 11.32 -1.98
CA VAL A 77 6.34 11.39 -2.29
C VAL A 77 5.53 10.44 -1.41
N ARG A 78 6.06 9.24 -1.12
CA ARG A 78 5.28 8.17 -0.47
C ARG A 78 5.36 8.17 1.05
N CYS A 79 6.36 8.79 1.67
CA CYS A 79 6.38 9.00 3.11
C CYS A 79 5.57 10.24 3.55
N CYS A 80 4.94 10.96 2.61
CA CYS A 80 4.12 12.14 2.93
C CYS A 80 2.82 11.73 3.63
N ASN A 81 2.37 12.52 4.62
CA ASN A 81 1.10 12.25 5.32
C ASN A 81 -0.16 12.35 4.44
N ARG A 82 -0.03 12.97 3.27
CA ARG A 82 -1.06 13.05 2.23
C ARG A 82 -1.14 11.80 1.35
N ALA A 83 -0.11 10.96 1.36
CA ALA A 83 -0.13 9.70 0.64
C ALA A 83 -1.13 8.73 1.29
N GLN A 84 -1.72 7.85 0.48
CA GLN A 84 -2.60 6.79 0.98
C GLN A 84 -1.87 5.98 2.06
N TRP A 85 -2.58 5.64 3.13
CA TRP A 85 -2.00 5.01 4.32
C TRP A 85 -1.23 3.72 4.02
N GLU A 86 -1.68 2.90 3.06
CA GLU A 86 -1.01 1.64 2.66
C GLU A 86 0.38 1.90 2.10
N ILE A 87 0.47 2.69 1.01
CA ILE A 87 1.75 2.98 0.37
C ILE A 87 2.68 3.79 1.28
N ARG A 88 2.12 4.60 2.18
CA ARG A 88 2.90 5.28 3.20
C ARG A 88 3.50 4.31 4.20
N GLY A 89 2.73 3.35 4.71
CA GLY A 89 3.23 2.30 5.60
C GLY A 89 4.35 1.48 4.94
N LEU A 90 4.13 1.06 3.69
CA LEU A 90 5.14 0.37 2.88
C LEU A 90 6.42 1.20 2.73
N ALA A 91 6.30 2.46 2.30
CA ALA A 91 7.44 3.34 2.06
C ALA A 91 8.23 3.63 3.35
N THR A 92 7.55 3.82 4.48
CA THR A 92 8.19 3.98 5.79
C THR A 92 8.98 2.73 6.17
N ALA A 93 8.39 1.54 6.04
CA ALA A 93 9.10 0.28 6.33
C ALA A 93 10.33 0.09 5.41
N MET A 94 10.18 0.35 4.12
CA MET A 94 11.29 0.32 3.16
C MET A 94 12.40 1.31 3.53
N LEU A 95 12.07 2.55 3.91
CA LEU A 95 13.05 3.56 4.27
C LEU A 95 13.87 3.15 5.50
N LYS A 96 13.21 2.59 6.54
CA LYS A 96 13.91 2.07 7.73
C LYS A 96 14.93 0.99 7.38
N LEU A 97 14.56 0.06 6.49
CA LEU A 97 15.46 -0.99 6.02
C LEU A 97 16.63 -0.41 5.21
N VAL A 98 16.36 0.52 4.30
CA VAL A 98 17.38 1.12 3.45
C VAL A 98 18.38 1.97 4.25
N LYS A 99 17.94 2.68 5.31
CA LYS A 99 18.83 3.42 6.21
C LYS A 99 19.84 2.51 6.93
N LYS A 100 19.50 1.23 7.20
CA LYS A 100 20.47 0.26 7.74
C LYS A 100 21.57 -0.09 6.74
N VAL A 101 21.21 -0.18 5.46
CA VAL A 101 22.11 -0.61 4.39
C VAL A 101 23.01 0.54 3.92
N ALA A 102 22.46 1.74 3.76
CA ALA A 102 23.18 2.90 3.23
C ALA A 102 22.88 4.17 4.03
N PRO A 103 23.31 4.26 5.30
CA PRO A 103 22.92 5.33 6.23
C PRO A 103 23.30 6.73 5.73
N VAL A 104 24.49 6.90 5.14
CA VAL A 104 24.96 8.22 4.66
C VAL A 104 24.12 8.75 3.50
N VAL A 105 23.66 7.87 2.61
CA VAL A 105 22.85 8.28 1.45
C VAL A 105 21.43 8.65 1.86
N PHE A 106 20.88 7.95 2.86
CA PHE A 106 19.47 8.06 3.25
C PHE A 106 19.26 8.77 4.60
N GLU A 107 20.29 9.39 5.16
CA GLU A 107 20.25 10.10 6.46
C GLU A 107 19.05 11.06 6.54
N LYS A 108 18.87 11.89 5.50
CA LYS A 108 17.79 12.90 5.41
C LYS A 108 16.64 12.47 4.49
N ALA A 109 16.56 11.19 4.15
CA ALA A 109 15.50 10.68 3.31
C ALA A 109 14.16 10.61 4.08
N GLY A 110 13.07 10.73 3.33
CA GLY A 110 11.72 10.90 3.86
C GLY A 110 10.97 11.95 3.04
N PRO A 111 9.80 12.42 3.53
CA PRO A 111 8.98 13.38 2.81
C PRO A 111 9.67 14.73 2.65
N ASN A 112 9.23 15.51 1.67
CA ASN A 112 9.89 16.77 1.31
C ASN A 112 9.98 17.76 2.50
N CYS A 113 8.98 17.76 3.39
CA CYS A 113 8.92 18.64 4.56
C CYS A 113 10.03 18.39 5.60
N LEU A 114 10.79 17.29 5.54
CA LEU A 114 11.99 17.10 6.38
C LEU A 114 13.19 17.92 5.91
N ARG A 115 13.19 18.37 4.65
CA ARG A 115 14.32 19.05 4.01
C ARG A 115 13.98 20.47 3.56
N GLY A 116 12.76 20.94 3.81
CA GLY A 116 12.30 22.27 3.41
C GLY A 116 10.81 22.47 3.72
N SER A 117 10.23 23.51 3.13
CA SER A 117 8.80 23.80 3.29
C SER A 117 7.92 22.72 2.66
N CYS A 118 6.72 22.52 3.21
CA CYS A 118 5.77 21.55 2.68
C CYS A 118 5.31 21.95 1.26
N PRO A 119 5.50 21.10 0.24
CA PRO A 119 5.15 21.42 -1.15
C PRO A 119 3.65 21.44 -1.41
N GLU A 120 2.84 20.90 -0.49
CA GLU A 120 1.38 20.78 -0.60
C GLU A 120 0.66 22.13 -0.38
N GLY A 121 1.37 23.15 0.09
CA GLY A 121 0.83 24.51 0.28
C GLY A 121 -0.42 24.52 1.17
N LYS A 122 -1.58 24.86 0.59
CA LYS A 122 -2.87 24.88 1.29
C LYS A 122 -3.30 23.52 1.85
N PHE A 123 -2.73 22.43 1.35
CA PHE A 123 -3.01 21.06 1.80
C PHE A 123 -1.95 20.52 2.78
N GLN A 124 -1.11 21.39 3.35
CA GLN A 124 -0.17 20.99 4.38
C GLN A 124 -0.90 20.34 5.58
N CYS A 125 -0.31 19.28 6.11
CA CYS A 125 -0.84 18.60 7.29
C CYS A 125 -0.56 19.41 8.56
N GLU A 126 -1.46 19.33 9.53
CA GLU A 126 -1.30 19.93 10.86
C GLU A 126 -0.14 19.29 11.63
N ASN A 127 0.00 17.96 11.50
CA ASN A 127 1.04 17.17 12.15
C ASN A 127 1.98 16.58 11.07
N PRO A 128 3.05 17.30 10.67
CA PRO A 128 4.04 16.77 9.75
C PRO A 128 4.84 15.64 10.40
N PRO A 129 5.31 14.66 9.60
CA PRO A 129 6.16 13.61 10.11
C PRO A 129 7.54 14.15 10.50
N GLU A 130 8.15 13.53 11.50
CA GLU A 130 9.46 13.87 12.04
C GLU A 130 10.53 12.91 11.54
N ALA A 131 11.82 13.29 11.65
CA ALA A 131 12.90 12.41 11.21
C ALA A 131 12.93 11.07 11.97
N SER A 132 12.56 11.11 13.25
CA SER A 132 12.45 9.97 14.17
C SER A 132 11.44 8.91 13.73
N ASP A 133 10.40 9.30 12.97
CA ASP A 133 9.41 8.36 12.43
C ASP A 133 10.05 7.32 11.48
N PHE A 134 11.21 7.67 10.92
CA PHE A 134 11.93 6.91 9.91
C PHE A 134 13.25 6.34 10.41
N ASP A 135 13.48 6.27 11.72
CA ASP A 135 14.70 5.68 12.27
C ASP A 135 14.74 4.17 12.04
N ALA A 136 15.97 3.68 11.81
CA ALA A 136 16.28 2.31 11.40
C ALA A 136 15.92 1.27 12.49
#